data_AF-A0A9N8K750-F1
#
_entry.id   AF-A0A9N8K750-F1
#
_cell.length_a   1.000
_cell.length_b   1.000
_cell.length_c   1.000
_cell.angle_alpha   90.00
_cell.angle_beta   90.00
_cell.angle_gamma   90.00
#
_symmetry.space_group_name_H-M   'P 1'
#
loop_
_entity.id
_entity.type
_entity.pdbx_description
1 polymer ?
#
loop_
_entity_poly.entity_id
_entity_poly.type
_entity_poly.pdbx_seq_one_letter_code
_entity_poly.pdbx_strand_id
1 'polypeptide(L)'
;MTNTEFSHELTGAFASGILNQLQHFWSAHLVDSSHIVVPSTQDLDVWFVDKTDEFDNACRLWFFMPMEHAEDLEMQQLMVEEQKDRFRDMDLLMQGKIDAKDDVVLACRSVSVQRKEELEDCRRLIQKAVDEHYDDIKRFGRFPYRNMALGRTSTKEEQEHLDTLK
;
A
#
# COMPACT_ATOMS: atom_id res chain seq x y z
N MET A 1 -0.57 -12.73 -26.72
CA MET A 1 -1.68 -12.88 -25.77
C MET A 1 -2.98 -12.84 -26.54
N THR A 2 -3.79 -13.89 -26.41
CA THR A 2 -5.13 -13.93 -27.01
C THR A 2 -6.14 -13.23 -26.08
N ASN A 3 -7.24 -12.69 -26.63
CA ASN A 3 -8.29 -12.02 -25.83
C ASN A 3 -8.83 -12.90 -24.69
N THR A 4 -8.76 -14.23 -24.86
CA THR A 4 -9.20 -15.22 -23.86
C THR A 4 -8.25 -15.31 -22.67
N GLU A 5 -6.93 -15.18 -22.87
CA GLU A 5 -5.93 -15.19 -21.78
C GLU A 5 -6.04 -13.92 -20.93
N PHE A 6 -6.19 -12.75 -21.57
CA PHE A 6 -6.38 -11.47 -20.87
C PHE A 6 -7.67 -11.44 -20.05
N SER A 7 -8.76 -12.01 -20.59
CA SER A 7 -10.03 -12.14 -19.89
C SER A 7 -9.94 -13.05 -18.66
N HIS A 8 -9.13 -14.10 -18.69
CA HIS A 8 -9.00 -15.05 -17.58
C HIS A 8 -8.15 -14.48 -16.43
N GLU A 9 -7.10 -13.72 -16.76
CA GLU A 9 -6.28 -12.96 -15.79
C GLU A 9 -7.11 -11.90 -15.07
N LEU A 10 -7.88 -11.11 -15.83
CA LEU A 10 -8.81 -10.15 -15.25
C LEU A 10 -9.88 -10.83 -14.39
N THR A 11 -10.48 -11.92 -14.87
CA THR A 11 -11.51 -12.62 -14.07
C THR A 11 -10.94 -13.16 -12.74
N GLY A 12 -9.68 -13.60 -12.72
CA GLY A 12 -8.99 -13.99 -11.48
C GLY A 12 -8.72 -12.82 -10.52
N ALA A 13 -8.31 -11.66 -11.04
CA ALA A 13 -8.13 -10.44 -10.26
C ALA A 13 -9.47 -9.91 -9.68
N PHE A 14 -10.55 -10.02 -10.46
CA PHE A 14 -11.89 -9.54 -10.10
C PHE A 14 -12.65 -10.50 -9.16
N ALA A 15 -12.32 -11.80 -9.16
CA ALA A 15 -12.94 -12.80 -8.29
C ALA A 15 -12.53 -12.66 -6.80
N SER A 16 -11.44 -11.94 -6.51
CA SER A 16 -10.87 -11.81 -5.16
C SER A 16 -11.69 -10.92 -4.20
N GLY A 17 -12.80 -10.33 -4.64
CA GLY A 17 -13.57 -9.37 -3.85
C GLY A 17 -12.87 -8.02 -3.63
N ILE A 18 -11.60 -7.91 -4.03
CA ILE A 18 -10.78 -6.69 -3.91
C ILE A 18 -11.42 -5.52 -4.65
N LEU A 19 -12.03 -5.75 -5.81
CA LEU A 19 -12.70 -4.67 -6.55
C LEU A 19 -13.99 -4.21 -5.90
N ASN A 20 -14.73 -5.12 -5.25
CA ASN A 20 -15.85 -4.71 -4.42
C ASN A 20 -15.35 -3.91 -3.22
N GLN A 21 -14.25 -4.32 -2.58
CA GLN A 21 -13.69 -3.58 -1.45
C GLN A 21 -13.17 -2.19 -1.86
N LEU A 22 -12.48 -2.10 -2.99
CA LEU A 22 -12.03 -0.84 -3.57
C LEU A 22 -13.19 0.04 -3.99
N GLN A 23 -14.24 -0.53 -4.61
CA GLN A 23 -15.45 0.20 -4.94
C GLN A 23 -16.11 0.75 -3.66
N HIS A 24 -16.28 -0.08 -2.63
CA HIS A 24 -16.87 0.35 -1.36
C HIS A 24 -16.01 1.42 -0.68
N PHE A 25 -14.70 1.24 -0.64
CA PHE A 25 -13.76 2.25 -0.11
C PHE A 25 -13.89 3.58 -0.85
N TRP A 26 -13.84 3.55 -2.18
CA TRP A 26 -13.88 4.74 -3.03
C TRP A 26 -15.24 5.45 -3.02
N SER A 27 -16.32 4.72 -2.73
CA SER A 27 -17.69 5.25 -2.68
C SER A 27 -18.24 5.41 -1.26
N ALA A 28 -17.44 5.16 -0.21
CA ALA A 28 -17.92 5.12 1.18
C ALA A 28 -18.53 6.44 1.67
N HIS A 29 -18.10 7.57 1.10
CA HIS A 29 -18.61 8.90 1.41
C HIS A 29 -19.80 9.32 0.53
N LEU A 30 -20.09 8.55 -0.53
CA LEU A 30 -21.21 8.84 -1.43
C LEU A 30 -22.55 8.49 -0.76
N VAL A 31 -23.54 9.34 -0.98
CA VAL A 31 -24.85 9.23 -0.34
C VAL A 31 -25.59 7.94 -0.72
N ASP A 32 -25.53 7.56 -2.01
CA ASP A 32 -26.10 6.32 -2.53
C ASP A 32 -25.48 5.90 -3.87
N SER A 33 -25.96 4.78 -4.42
CA SER A 33 -25.44 4.20 -5.65
C SER A 33 -25.66 5.03 -6.92
N SER A 34 -26.56 6.02 -6.91
CA SER A 34 -26.75 6.94 -8.03
C SER A 34 -25.59 7.96 -8.15
N HIS A 35 -24.96 8.31 -7.03
CA HIS A 35 -23.79 9.19 -6.98
C HIS A 35 -22.52 8.52 -7.51
N ILE A 36 -22.50 7.19 -7.61
CA ILE A 36 -21.43 6.44 -8.30
C ILE A 36 -21.49 6.70 -9.81
N VAL A 37 -22.70 6.85 -10.36
CA VAL A 37 -22.90 7.09 -11.80
C VAL A 37 -22.76 8.57 -12.13
N VAL A 38 -23.27 9.45 -11.26
CA VAL A 38 -23.20 10.90 -11.42
C VAL A 38 -22.93 11.55 -10.05
N PRO A 39 -21.65 11.77 -9.69
CA PRO A 39 -21.29 12.42 -8.42
C PRO A 39 -21.65 13.90 -8.44
N SER A 40 -21.99 14.45 -7.27
CA SER A 40 -22.15 15.90 -7.07
C SER A 40 -20.79 16.59 -6.93
N THR A 41 -20.75 17.92 -7.03
CA THR A 41 -19.51 18.68 -6.82
C THR A 41 -18.90 18.41 -5.44
N GLN A 42 -19.74 18.26 -4.40
CA GLN A 42 -19.30 17.96 -3.04
C GLN A 42 -18.65 16.57 -2.91
N ASP A 43 -19.13 15.59 -3.70
CA ASP A 43 -18.58 14.23 -3.72
C ASP A 43 -17.20 14.19 -4.39
N LEU A 44 -17.01 15.03 -5.41
CA LEU A 44 -15.75 15.19 -6.14
C LEU A 44 -14.68 15.89 -5.29
N ASP A 45 -15.09 16.79 -4.39
CA ASP A 45 -14.15 17.50 -3.53
C ASP A 45 -13.34 16.53 -2.66
N VAL A 46 -13.96 15.48 -2.11
CA VAL A 46 -13.26 14.46 -1.31
C VAL A 46 -12.14 13.74 -2.11
N TRP A 47 -12.32 13.57 -3.42
CA TRP A 47 -11.31 12.93 -4.28
C TRP A 47 -10.25 13.89 -4.81
N PHE A 48 -10.63 15.15 -5.06
CA PHE A 48 -9.84 16.06 -5.89
C PHE A 48 -9.45 17.37 -5.23
N VAL A 49 -10.13 17.80 -4.16
CA VAL A 49 -10.02 19.16 -3.58
C VAL A 49 -9.80 19.14 -2.06
N ASP A 50 -10.72 18.57 -1.28
CA ASP A 50 -10.68 18.41 0.18
C ASP A 50 -10.14 17.03 0.56
N LYS A 51 -8.85 16.78 0.27
CA LYS A 51 -8.17 15.58 0.77
C LYS A 51 -8.03 15.70 2.28
N THR A 52 -8.76 14.87 3.02
CA THR A 52 -8.65 14.83 4.48
C THR A 52 -7.54 13.88 4.90
N ASP A 53 -6.92 14.15 6.04
CA ASP A 53 -5.90 13.29 6.62
C ASP A 53 -6.43 11.85 6.81
N GLU A 54 -7.73 11.67 7.10
CA GLU A 54 -8.36 10.35 7.21
C GLU A 54 -8.45 9.61 5.87
N PHE A 55 -8.84 10.28 4.78
CA PHE A 55 -8.92 9.68 3.45
C PHE A 55 -7.53 9.30 2.93
N ASP A 56 -6.55 10.17 3.13
CA ASP A 56 -5.16 9.91 2.74
C ASP A 56 -4.54 8.77 3.57
N ASN A 57 -4.80 8.71 4.88
CA ASN A 57 -4.35 7.60 5.73
C ASN A 57 -5.00 6.26 5.36
N ALA A 58 -6.27 6.27 4.96
CA ALA A 58 -6.93 5.07 4.49
C ALA A 58 -6.41 4.62 3.12
N CYS A 59 -6.15 5.55 2.19
CA CYS A 59 -5.46 5.27 0.93
C CYS A 59 -4.06 4.68 1.18
N ARG A 60 -3.30 5.22 2.14
CA ARG A 60 -2.01 4.67 2.57
C ARG A 60 -2.10 3.25 3.13
N LEU A 61 -3.23 2.83 3.70
CA LEU A 61 -3.39 1.43 4.13
C LEU A 61 -3.69 0.51 2.94
N TRP A 62 -4.54 0.95 2.01
CA TRP A 62 -5.05 0.14 0.91
C TRP A 62 -4.09 0.02 -0.27
N PHE A 63 -3.39 1.10 -0.62
CA PHE A 63 -2.58 1.18 -1.82
C PHE A 63 -1.08 1.01 -1.58
N PHE A 64 -0.62 1.13 -0.32
CA PHE A 64 0.79 0.91 0.02
C PHE A 64 1.27 -0.49 -0.36
N MET A 65 0.50 -1.53 -0.02
CA MET A 65 0.89 -2.91 -0.35
C MET A 65 0.93 -3.15 -1.87
N PRO A 66 -0.05 -2.71 -2.70
CA PRO A 66 0.08 -2.76 -4.15
C PRO A 66 1.29 -1.99 -4.70
N MET A 67 1.59 -0.79 -4.16
CA MET A 67 2.68 0.06 -4.63
C MET A 67 4.06 -0.51 -4.28
N GLU A 68 4.25 -1.06 -3.07
CA GLU A 68 5.48 -1.75 -2.65
C GLU A 68 5.82 -2.92 -3.58
N HIS A 69 4.81 -3.56 -4.17
CA HIS A 69 4.98 -4.67 -5.09
C HIS A 69 5.07 -4.27 -6.57
N ALA A 70 5.09 -2.97 -6.90
CA ALA A 70 5.27 -2.50 -8.27
C ALA A 70 6.75 -2.61 -8.71
N GLU A 71 6.99 -3.07 -9.95
CA GLU A 71 8.33 -3.07 -10.56
C GLU A 71 8.63 -1.70 -11.18
N ASP A 72 8.61 -0.65 -10.35
CA ASP A 72 8.81 0.75 -10.75
C ASP A 72 9.66 1.50 -9.71
N LEU A 73 10.76 2.11 -10.14
CA LEU A 73 11.72 2.73 -9.23
C LEU A 73 11.19 4.00 -8.57
N GLU A 74 10.39 4.81 -9.27
CA GLU A 74 9.80 6.03 -8.70
C GLU A 74 8.80 5.65 -7.61
N MET A 75 8.03 4.58 -7.83
CA MET A 75 7.13 4.04 -6.81
C MET A 75 7.89 3.52 -5.59
N GLN A 76 9.00 2.81 -5.77
CA GLN A 76 9.80 2.36 -4.62
C GLN A 76 10.40 3.53 -3.84
N GLN A 77 10.83 4.61 -4.51
CA GLN A 77 11.28 5.83 -3.84
C GLN A 77 10.16 6.48 -3.02
N LEU A 78 8.95 6.56 -3.61
CA LEU A 78 7.78 7.08 -2.90
C LEU A 78 7.45 6.23 -1.66
N MET A 79 7.49 4.90 -1.77
CA MET A 79 7.21 4.01 -0.63
C MET A 79 8.22 4.17 0.50
N VAL A 80 9.51 4.38 0.19
CA VAL A 80 10.54 4.68 1.19
C VAL A 80 10.20 5.96 1.96
N GLU A 81 9.80 7.04 1.27
CA GLU A 81 9.46 8.30 1.92
C GLU A 81 8.14 8.22 2.71
N GLU A 82 7.10 7.61 2.14
CA GLU A 82 5.82 7.38 2.83
C GLU A 82 6.01 6.53 4.09
N GLN A 83 6.89 5.53 4.06
CA GLN A 83 7.18 4.70 5.22
C GLN A 83 7.87 5.49 6.34
N LYS A 84 8.80 6.40 5.99
CA LYS A 84 9.44 7.30 6.97
C LYS A 84 8.41 8.23 7.61
N ASP A 85 7.51 8.78 6.81
CA ASP A 85 6.47 9.68 7.29
C ASP A 85 5.49 8.95 8.21
N ARG A 86 5.02 7.75 7.84
CA ARG A 86 4.17 6.91 8.71
C ARG A 86 4.83 6.61 10.05
N PHE A 87 6.12 6.27 10.02
CA PHE A 87 6.89 6.00 11.22
C PHE A 87 7.04 7.23 12.11
N ARG A 88 7.31 8.40 11.53
CA ARG A 88 7.35 9.68 12.25
C ARG A 88 5.99 9.98 12.89
N ASP A 89 4.90 9.83 12.15
CA ASP A 89 3.55 10.16 12.62
C ASP A 89 3.13 9.22 13.75
N MET A 90 3.50 7.94 13.67
CA MET A 90 3.33 6.98 14.77
C MET A 90 4.12 7.37 16.02
N ASP A 91 5.35 7.87 15.88
CA ASP A 91 6.14 8.33 17.02
C ASP A 91 5.51 9.57 17.67
N LEU A 92 5.02 10.52 16.87
CA LEU A 92 4.30 11.70 17.34
C LEU A 92 3.02 11.32 18.09
N LEU A 93 2.25 10.36 17.55
CA LEU A 93 1.06 9.81 18.19
C LEU A 93 1.38 9.21 19.56
N MET A 94 2.38 8.33 19.63
CA MET A 94 2.77 7.67 20.88
C MET A 94 3.27 8.66 21.94
N GLN A 95 4.01 9.69 21.51
CA GLN A 95 4.48 10.77 22.38
C GLN A 95 3.36 11.70 22.86
N GLY A 96 2.14 11.58 22.31
CA GLY A 96 1.02 12.47 22.63
C GLY A 96 1.19 13.88 22.08
N LYS A 97 1.98 14.03 21.01
CA LYS A 97 2.18 15.29 20.32
C LYS A 97 1.11 15.57 19.25
N ILE A 98 0.18 14.64 19.07
CA ILE A 98 -1.00 14.79 18.23
C ILE A 98 -2.19 15.12 19.15
N ASP A 99 -2.88 16.23 18.88
CA ASP A 99 -4.07 16.67 19.62
C ASP A 99 -5.26 15.76 19.26
N ALA A 100 -5.36 14.63 19.96
CA ALA A 100 -6.39 13.64 19.71
C ALA A 100 -7.68 14.02 20.44
N LYS A 101 -8.56 14.75 19.75
CA LYS A 101 -9.97 14.90 20.14
C LYS A 101 -10.83 13.73 19.66
N ASP A 102 -10.27 12.90 18.78
CA ASP A 102 -10.92 11.74 18.18
C ASP A 102 -10.68 10.47 19.01
N ASP A 103 -11.77 9.79 19.37
CA ASP A 103 -11.75 8.56 20.17
C ASP A 103 -10.97 7.42 19.49
N VAL A 104 -10.97 7.36 18.16
CA VAL A 104 -10.20 6.39 17.37
C VAL A 104 -8.70 6.66 17.52
N VAL A 105 -8.27 7.92 17.43
CA VAL A 105 -6.86 8.30 17.58
C VAL A 105 -6.36 8.00 19.00
N LEU A 106 -7.21 8.23 20.01
CA LEU A 106 -6.92 7.86 21.40
C LEU A 106 -6.82 6.34 21.59
N ALA A 107 -7.72 5.56 20.99
CA ALA A 107 -7.69 4.11 21.03
C ALA A 107 -6.43 3.56 20.32
N CYS A 108 -6.10 4.06 19.13
CA CYS A 108 -4.89 3.71 18.40
C CYS A 108 -3.64 3.99 19.26
N ARG A 109 -3.53 5.19 19.85
CA ARG A 109 -2.42 5.52 20.75
C ARG A 109 -2.33 4.56 21.93
N SER A 110 -3.45 4.26 22.59
CA SER A 110 -3.47 3.35 23.74
C SER A 110 -2.96 1.96 23.35
N VAL A 111 -3.44 1.41 22.23
CA VAL A 111 -3.01 0.10 21.73
C VAL A 111 -1.52 0.12 21.37
N SER A 112 -1.05 1.15 20.65
CA SER A 112 0.36 1.29 20.27
C SER A 112 1.30 1.39 21.47
N VAL A 113 0.90 2.09 22.53
CA VAL A 113 1.69 2.19 23.78
C VAL A 113 1.69 0.87 24.54
N GLN A 114 0.55 0.20 24.64
CA GLN A 114 0.44 -1.11 25.32
C GLN A 114 1.22 -2.21 24.60
N ARG A 115 1.25 -2.19 23.27
CA ARG A 115 1.87 -3.20 22.41
C ARG A 115 3.17 -2.71 21.76
N LYS A 116 3.91 -1.86 22.48
CA LYS A 116 5.08 -1.16 21.92
C LYS A 116 6.14 -2.10 21.34
N GLU A 117 6.47 -3.19 22.03
CA GLU A 117 7.50 -4.13 21.54
C GLU A 117 7.08 -4.77 20.21
N GLU A 118 5.84 -5.24 20.13
CA GLU A 118 5.26 -5.84 18.92
C GLU A 118 5.13 -4.84 17.77
N LEU A 119 4.83 -3.57 18.08
CA LEU A 119 4.85 -2.49 17.12
C LEU A 119 6.25 -2.24 16.57
N GLU A 120 7.28 -2.23 17.41
CA GLU A 120 8.68 -2.08 16.98
C GLU A 120 9.17 -3.29 16.19
N ASP A 121 8.70 -4.50 16.50
CA ASP A 121 8.97 -5.70 15.70
C ASP A 121 8.36 -5.59 14.31
N CYS A 122 7.09 -5.20 14.24
CA CYS A 122 6.37 -4.92 13.00
C CYS A 122 7.09 -3.83 12.18
N ARG A 123 7.54 -2.77 12.84
CA ARG A 123 8.31 -1.66 12.26
C ARG A 123 9.57 -2.16 11.55
N ARG A 124 10.36 -3.00 12.23
CA ARG A 124 11.60 -3.56 11.67
C ARG A 124 11.33 -4.49 10.49
N LEU A 125 10.27 -5.29 10.56
CA LEU A 125 9.88 -6.18 9.47
C LEU A 125 9.46 -5.40 8.23
N ILE A 126 8.61 -4.38 8.40
CA ILE A 126 8.16 -3.54 7.29
C ILE A 126 9.32 -2.74 6.70
N GLN A 127 10.18 -2.14 7.54
CA GLN A 127 11.35 -1.40 7.04
C GLN A 127 12.25 -2.30 6.19
N LYS A 128 12.54 -3.50 6.70
CA LYS A 128 13.34 -4.48 5.96
C LYS A 128 12.70 -4.81 4.61
N ALA A 129 11.39 -5.05 4.57
CA ALA A 129 10.69 -5.33 3.33
C ALA A 129 10.80 -4.16 2.34
N VAL A 130 10.54 -2.93 2.77
CA VAL A 130 10.66 -1.73 1.92
C VAL A 130 12.08 -1.56 1.38
N ASP A 131 13.10 -1.76 2.22
CA ASP A 131 14.50 -1.66 1.82
C ASP A 131 14.86 -2.74 0.77
N GLU A 132 14.46 -3.99 1.01
CA GLU A 132 14.69 -5.11 0.07
C GLU A 132 13.96 -4.88 -1.26
N HIS A 133 12.71 -4.42 -1.23
CA HIS A 133 11.96 -4.11 -2.46
C HIS A 133 12.62 -2.98 -3.25
N TYR A 134 13.03 -1.90 -2.58
CA TYR A 134 13.73 -0.80 -3.22
C TYR A 134 15.07 -1.24 -3.81
N ASP A 135 15.88 -2.00 -3.06
CA ASP A 135 17.20 -2.45 -3.50
C ASP A 135 17.10 -3.38 -4.72
N ASP A 136 16.14 -4.32 -4.73
CA ASP A 136 15.90 -5.21 -5.87
C ASP A 136 15.49 -4.42 -7.12
N ILE A 137 14.53 -3.49 -7.00
CA ILE A 137 14.11 -2.68 -8.14
C ILE A 137 15.21 -1.74 -8.61
N LYS A 138 15.97 -1.14 -7.69
CA LYS A 138 17.10 -0.29 -8.05
C LYS A 138 18.20 -1.05 -8.76
N ARG A 139 18.46 -2.29 -8.36
CA ARG A 139 19.54 -3.12 -8.90
C ARG A 139 19.14 -3.80 -10.21
N PHE A 140 17.94 -4.38 -10.28
CA PHE A 140 17.51 -5.24 -11.37
C PHE A 140 16.42 -4.63 -12.25
N GLY A 141 15.78 -3.54 -11.80
CA GLY A 141 14.63 -2.93 -12.48
C GLY A 141 13.33 -3.74 -12.37
N ARG A 142 13.35 -4.86 -11.64
CA ARG A 142 12.25 -5.82 -11.47
C ARG A 142 12.54 -6.75 -10.30
N PHE A 143 11.58 -7.58 -9.90
CA PHE A 143 11.76 -8.59 -8.86
C PHE A 143 12.22 -9.92 -9.45
N PRO A 144 13.46 -10.37 -9.19
CA PRO A 144 13.99 -11.59 -9.80
C PRO A 144 13.19 -12.86 -9.42
N TYR A 145 12.63 -12.90 -8.21
CA TYR A 145 11.86 -14.06 -7.74
C TYR A 145 10.57 -14.28 -8.54
N ARG A 146 10.07 -13.25 -9.22
CA ARG A 146 8.88 -13.34 -10.11
C ARG A 146 9.22 -13.85 -11.51
N ASN A 147 10.50 -13.96 -11.86
CA ASN A 147 10.91 -14.28 -13.23
C ASN A 147 10.30 -15.59 -13.73
N MET A 148 10.41 -16.68 -12.96
CA MET A 148 9.83 -17.97 -13.33
C MET A 148 8.31 -17.91 -13.49
N ALA A 149 7.62 -17.24 -12.57
CA ALA A 149 6.16 -17.11 -12.61
C ALA A 149 5.66 -16.28 -13.81
N LEU A 150 6.45 -15.30 -14.25
CA LEU A 150 6.15 -14.41 -15.38
C LEU A 150 6.78 -14.89 -16.71
N GLY A 151 7.37 -16.09 -16.75
CA GLY A 151 8.01 -16.64 -17.95
C GLY A 151 9.28 -15.90 -18.40
N ARG A 152 9.92 -15.15 -17.51
CA ARG A 152 11.17 -14.41 -17.76
C ARG A 152 12.38 -15.28 -17.44
N THR A 153 13.44 -15.14 -18.23
CA THR A 153 14.73 -15.76 -17.93
C THR A 153 15.54 -14.87 -16.97
N SER A 154 16.00 -15.43 -15.85
CA SER A 154 16.92 -14.74 -14.95
C SER A 154 18.30 -14.59 -15.59
N THR A 155 18.89 -13.41 -15.44
CA THR A 155 20.31 -13.18 -15.70
C THR A 155 21.17 -13.92 -14.66
N LYS A 156 22.47 -14.03 -14.93
CA LYS A 156 23.41 -14.65 -13.99
C LYS A 156 23.41 -13.92 -12.64
N GLU A 157 23.39 -12.59 -12.65
CA GLU A 157 23.40 -11.77 -11.44
C GLU A 157 22.10 -11.94 -10.62
N GLU A 158 20.95 -11.97 -11.30
CA GLU A 158 19.65 -12.26 -10.68
C GLU A 158 19.64 -13.66 -10.05
N GLN A 159 20.22 -14.67 -10.74
CA GLN A 159 20.27 -16.03 -10.22
C GLN A 159 21.19 -16.15 -8.99
N GLU A 160 22.36 -15.51 -9.01
CA GLU A 160 23.26 -15.44 -7.86
C GLU A 160 22.57 -14.79 -6.66
N HIS A 161 21.82 -13.71 -6.87
CA HIS A 161 21.04 -13.07 -5.82
C HIS A 161 19.96 -14.01 -5.26
N LEU A 162 19.18 -14.69 -6.12
CA LEU A 162 18.17 -15.65 -5.69
C LEU A 162 18.74 -16.81 -4.86
N ASP A 163 19.97 -17.24 -5.16
CA ASP A 163 20.64 -18.29 -4.41
C ASP A 163 21.09 -17.84 -3.00
N THR A 164 21.19 -16.53 -2.74
CA THR A 164 21.43 -15.99 -1.38
C THR A 164 20.19 -15.92 -0.50
N LEU A 165 19.00 -16.02 -1.08
CA LEU A 165 17.71 -15.96 -0.37
C LEU A 165 17.26 -17.33 0.18
N LYS A 166 18.04 -18.40 -0.06
CA LYS A 166 17.80 -19.77 0.40
C LYS A 166 18.42 -20.02 1.78
#